data_AF-A0A960J7W1-F1
#
_entry.id   AF-A0A960J7W1-F1
#
_cell.length_a   1.000
_cell.length_b   1.000
_cell.length_c   1.000
_cell.angle_alpha   90.00
_cell.angle_beta   90.00
_cell.angle_gamma   90.00
#
_symmetry.space_group_name_H-M   'P 1'
#
loop_
_entity.id
_entity.type
_entity.pdbx_description
1 polymer ?
#
loop_
_entity_poly.entity_id
_entity_poly.type
_entity_poly.pdbx_seq_one_letter_code
_entity_poly.pdbx_strand_id
1 'polypeptide(L)'
;MIVRHGLDVAAEVLSNNPAQLWIDLPDAPAVLVDRTGFQQRRGSGLVWRGRVPYAADSEVVLTRHKGLIAGTIQVDGDTYELLPGRGRGHSIAKLDLDSFPACQGGVIPQTGDNAVAGDLTGGSTQSATTAGDADPAAEIHLLAMYTPQARDAAGGVAQIEATIQAAVDNANTTFLNSNMFARYVLVHTALAGHDDAGSANGGMSTDLSWVLSDSATAALRNQYGADMVSLVVNDGAGSWGLGYVQRSPGSSFAGYAFQVTARSCAVGNLSYAHEHGHNLGFEHDPANSSAYPSGGSYAWSFGAVIGANVARTVMTYPGACNSCPRVMYHSNPDVLYGGYPTGVDNQLDNARTGDTTAYIVHDFRASANPATLTSITVSPATADIDTGATRQFTATGHYDDSTTDDLTFDVAWTSSNAGVVTVNASGVATGQGEGSASITASLDGVTSDTAAVTVTDPPPPTLSSLTVAPASINLSTGQTQALTATGNYSDESTQNHTADATWTSSNPSVATVSGGVVTAVAIGAASITASFDGLTSNTA
;
A
#
# COMPACT_ATOMS: atom_id res chain seq x y z
N MET A 1 -5.98 2.64 19.93
CA MET A 1 -6.11 1.17 19.72
C MET A 1 -6.73 0.96 18.35
N ILE A 2 -6.04 0.31 17.39
CA ILE A 2 -6.52 0.24 16.00
C ILE A 2 -7.55 -0.88 15.85
N VAL A 3 -8.82 -0.51 15.65
CA VAL A 3 -9.85 -1.42 15.17
C VAL A 3 -9.74 -1.50 13.64
N ARG A 4 -9.54 -2.70 13.09
CA ARG A 4 -9.45 -2.93 11.65
C ARG A 4 -10.74 -3.57 11.15
N HIS A 5 -11.40 -2.93 10.20
CA HIS A 5 -12.46 -3.54 9.42
C HIS A 5 -11.94 -3.79 7.99
N GLY A 6 -12.21 -4.99 7.47
CA GLY A 6 -12.00 -5.30 6.07
C GLY A 6 -13.24 -4.88 5.28
N LEU A 7 -13.07 -3.98 4.32
CA LEU A 7 -14.03 -3.80 3.24
C LEU A 7 -13.49 -4.47 1.98
N ASP A 8 -14.41 -4.86 1.11
CA ASP A 8 -14.14 -5.13 -0.31
C ASP A 8 -14.50 -3.91 -1.18
N VAL A 9 -13.96 -2.73 -0.85
CA VAL A 9 -13.73 -1.71 -1.90
C VAL A 9 -12.60 -2.23 -2.80
N ALA A 10 -12.96 -3.07 -3.76
CA ALA A 10 -12.01 -3.58 -4.75
C ALA A 10 -11.31 -2.40 -5.45
N ALA A 11 -10.00 -2.50 -5.70
CA ALA A 11 -9.22 -1.42 -6.33
C ALA A 11 -9.78 -1.01 -7.70
N GLU A 12 -10.45 -1.96 -8.35
CA GLU A 12 -11.19 -1.85 -9.60
C GLU A 12 -12.41 -0.91 -9.52
N VAL A 13 -12.97 -0.63 -8.33
CA VAL A 13 -14.08 0.32 -8.15
C VAL A 13 -13.65 1.73 -8.55
N LEU A 14 -12.45 2.16 -8.14
CA LEU A 14 -11.93 3.49 -8.46
C LEU A 14 -11.59 3.64 -9.95
N SER A 15 -11.22 2.54 -10.63
CA SER A 15 -10.93 2.53 -12.07
C SER A 15 -12.12 2.95 -12.93
N ASN A 16 -13.35 2.76 -12.44
CA ASN A 16 -14.58 3.21 -13.12
C ASN A 16 -14.88 4.71 -12.89
N ASN A 17 -14.01 5.43 -12.17
CA ASN A 17 -14.17 6.84 -11.81
C ASN A 17 -15.59 7.19 -11.30
N PRO A 18 -16.04 6.53 -10.21
CA PRO A 18 -17.42 6.64 -9.75
C PRO A 18 -17.74 8.08 -9.31
N ALA A 19 -18.96 8.53 -9.59
CA ALA A 19 -19.43 9.85 -9.16
C ALA A 19 -19.69 9.91 -7.64
N GLN A 20 -20.04 8.77 -7.03
CA GLN A 20 -20.27 8.62 -5.60
C GLN A 20 -19.73 7.27 -5.12
N LEU A 21 -19.26 7.19 -3.88
CA LEU A 21 -18.74 5.97 -3.27
C LEU A 21 -19.28 5.82 -1.83
N TRP A 22 -19.72 4.60 -1.47
CA TRP A 22 -19.97 4.25 -0.07
C TRP A 22 -18.68 3.73 0.58
N ILE A 23 -18.40 4.21 1.79
CA ILE A 23 -17.26 3.76 2.61
C ILE A 23 -17.79 3.43 4.00
N ASP A 24 -17.71 2.16 4.40
CA ASP A 24 -18.00 1.75 5.79
C ASP A 24 -16.84 2.20 6.71
N LEU A 25 -17.18 2.66 7.91
CA LEU A 25 -16.20 3.10 8.90
C LEU A 25 -16.15 2.11 10.08
N PRO A 26 -15.00 1.94 10.76
CA PRO A 26 -14.82 0.91 11.78
C PRO A 26 -15.63 1.15 13.06
N ASP A 27 -15.86 2.40 13.44
CA ASP A 27 -16.58 2.81 14.66
C ASP A 27 -17.71 3.84 14.40
N ALA A 28 -18.04 4.09 13.13
CA ALA A 28 -19.05 5.06 12.70
C ALA A 28 -19.93 4.48 11.57
N PRO A 29 -21.10 5.08 11.29
CA PRO A 29 -21.92 4.67 10.14
C PRO A 29 -21.17 4.80 8.82
N ALA A 30 -21.58 4.01 7.82
CA ALA A 30 -21.07 4.16 6.46
C ALA A 30 -21.37 5.56 5.91
N VAL A 31 -20.42 6.14 5.19
CA VAL A 31 -20.51 7.48 4.58
C VAL A 31 -20.68 7.36 3.07
N LEU A 32 -21.59 8.16 2.52
CA LEU A 32 -21.68 8.38 1.07
C LEU A 32 -20.82 9.60 0.73
N VAL A 33 -19.87 9.40 -0.18
CA VAL A 33 -18.90 10.42 -0.58
C VAL A 33 -19.14 10.80 -2.03
N ASP A 34 -19.36 12.09 -2.29
CA ASP A 34 -19.49 12.66 -3.63
C ASP A 34 -18.13 13.03 -4.18
N ARG A 35 -17.83 12.67 -5.44
CA ARG A 35 -16.53 12.95 -6.07
C ARG A 35 -16.35 14.44 -6.34
N THR A 36 -15.30 15.03 -5.76
CA THR A 36 -14.84 16.40 -6.01
C THR A 36 -13.68 16.47 -7.00
N GLY A 37 -12.88 15.41 -7.13
CA GLY A 37 -11.74 15.37 -8.05
C GLY A 37 -11.34 13.97 -8.50
N PHE A 38 -10.68 13.88 -9.65
CA PHE A 38 -10.11 12.64 -10.17
C PHE A 38 -8.90 12.95 -11.04
N GLN A 39 -7.81 12.21 -10.84
CA GLN A 39 -6.60 12.33 -11.65
C GLN A 39 -6.07 10.93 -11.94
N GLN A 40 -6.09 10.57 -13.22
CA GLN A 40 -5.46 9.34 -13.72
C GLN A 40 -3.95 9.56 -13.81
N ARG A 41 -3.15 8.58 -13.37
CA ARG A 41 -1.71 8.48 -13.66
C ARG A 41 -1.48 7.41 -14.72
N ARG A 42 -0.21 7.24 -15.12
CA ARG A 42 0.23 6.17 -16.02
C ARG A 42 -0.23 4.81 -15.50
N GLY A 43 -0.65 3.93 -16.42
CA GLY A 43 -1.15 2.60 -16.08
C GLY A 43 -2.36 2.61 -15.16
N SER A 44 -2.31 1.81 -14.10
CA SER A 44 -3.47 1.58 -13.23
C SER A 44 -3.60 2.60 -12.09
N GLY A 45 -2.55 3.39 -11.86
CA GLY A 45 -2.48 4.38 -10.80
C GLY A 45 -3.44 5.57 -11.01
N LEU A 46 -4.08 6.02 -9.94
CA LEU A 46 -4.99 7.18 -9.94
C LEU A 46 -5.16 7.71 -8.53
N VAL A 47 -5.69 8.94 -8.42
CA VAL A 47 -6.25 9.47 -7.17
C VAL A 47 -7.68 9.95 -7.42
N TRP A 48 -8.58 9.52 -6.54
CA TRP A 48 -9.98 9.93 -6.47
C TRP A 48 -10.15 10.78 -5.20
N ARG A 49 -10.82 11.92 -5.32
CA ARG A 49 -11.09 12.85 -4.22
C ARG A 49 -12.59 13.08 -4.07
N GLY A 50 -13.07 13.22 -2.85
CA GLY A 50 -14.48 13.43 -2.58
C GLY A 50 -14.78 14.02 -1.20
N ARG A 51 -16.04 14.39 -1.00
CA ARG A 51 -16.55 14.94 0.27
C ARG A 51 -17.90 14.33 0.63
N VAL A 52 -18.17 14.22 1.92
CA VAL A 52 -19.43 13.72 2.47
C VAL A 52 -20.47 14.86 2.44
N PRO A 53 -21.60 14.75 1.72
CA PRO A 53 -22.47 15.90 1.44
C PRO A 53 -23.07 16.62 2.66
N TYR A 54 -23.22 15.93 3.79
CA TYR A 54 -23.74 16.52 5.04
C TYR A 54 -22.63 17.10 5.94
N ALA A 55 -21.36 16.82 5.65
CA ALA A 55 -20.19 17.30 6.38
C ALA A 55 -19.28 18.06 5.41
N ALA A 56 -19.60 19.34 5.14
CA ALA A 56 -18.92 20.15 4.12
C ALA A 56 -17.39 20.25 4.31
N ASP A 57 -16.95 20.15 5.56
CA ASP A 57 -15.55 20.21 6.00
C ASP A 57 -14.82 18.85 6.01
N SER A 58 -15.48 17.80 5.50
CA SER A 58 -14.86 16.49 5.22
C SER A 58 -13.94 16.54 4.01
N GLU A 59 -13.00 15.61 3.94
CA GLU A 59 -12.13 15.38 2.77
C GLU A 59 -11.79 13.88 2.69
N VAL A 60 -11.92 13.31 1.50
CA VAL A 60 -11.66 11.89 1.24
C VAL A 60 -10.70 11.79 0.07
N VAL A 61 -9.52 11.21 0.29
CA VAL A 61 -8.48 11.02 -0.73
C VAL A 61 -8.17 9.54 -0.83
N LEU A 62 -8.51 8.93 -1.97
CA LEU A 62 -8.28 7.52 -2.25
C LEU A 62 -7.30 7.37 -3.40
N THR A 63 -6.13 6.83 -3.08
CA THR A 63 -5.02 6.61 -3.99
C THR A 63 -4.96 5.16 -4.39
N ARG A 64 -5.01 4.89 -5.69
CA ARG A 64 -4.65 3.59 -6.26
C ARG A 64 -3.22 3.65 -6.82
N HIS A 65 -2.43 2.65 -6.47
CA HIS A 65 -1.04 2.50 -6.93
C HIS A 65 -0.62 1.03 -6.79
N LYS A 66 0.12 0.48 -7.77
CA LYS A 66 0.47 -0.96 -7.87
C LYS A 66 -0.74 -1.89 -7.56
N GLY A 67 -1.93 -1.54 -8.07
CA GLY A 67 -3.18 -2.28 -7.86
C GLY A 67 -3.71 -2.36 -6.42
N LEU A 68 -3.12 -1.63 -5.46
CA LEU A 68 -3.58 -1.48 -4.08
C LEU A 68 -4.28 -0.13 -3.91
N ILE A 69 -5.15 0.00 -2.90
CA ILE A 69 -5.67 1.29 -2.46
C ILE A 69 -5.03 1.67 -1.11
N ALA A 70 -4.62 2.93 -0.98
CA ALA A 70 -4.25 3.59 0.26
C ALA A 70 -4.87 5.00 0.29
N GLY A 71 -4.94 5.66 1.44
CA GLY A 71 -5.52 7.00 1.51
C GLY A 71 -6.13 7.38 2.85
N THR A 72 -7.03 8.36 2.84
CA THR A 72 -7.61 8.95 4.05
C THR A 72 -9.08 9.32 3.89
N ILE A 73 -9.79 9.32 5.02
CA ILE A 73 -11.13 9.88 5.20
C ILE A 73 -11.07 10.80 6.41
N GLN A 74 -11.24 12.11 6.23
CA GLN A 74 -11.49 13.07 7.31
C GLN A 74 -12.99 13.39 7.31
N VAL A 75 -13.69 13.13 8.42
CA VAL A 75 -15.13 13.37 8.55
C VAL A 75 -15.50 13.59 10.01
N ASP A 76 -16.38 14.55 10.29
CA ASP A 76 -16.88 14.89 11.63
C ASP A 76 -15.80 15.08 12.72
N GLY A 77 -14.61 15.54 12.31
CA GLY A 77 -13.44 15.76 13.17
C GLY A 77 -12.53 14.54 13.36
N ASP A 78 -13.00 13.35 13.02
CA ASP A 78 -12.21 12.13 13.00
C ASP A 78 -11.34 12.04 11.73
N THR A 79 -10.24 11.29 11.82
CA THR A 79 -9.41 10.91 10.66
C THR A 79 -9.22 9.40 10.63
N TYR A 80 -9.50 8.81 9.49
CA TYR A 80 -9.30 7.40 9.19
C TYR A 80 -8.25 7.26 8.09
N GLU A 81 -7.41 6.24 8.21
CA GLU A 81 -6.43 5.86 7.20
C GLU A 81 -6.84 4.53 6.55
N LEU A 82 -6.86 4.51 5.23
CA LEU A 82 -7.03 3.32 4.41
C LEU A 82 -5.64 2.71 4.21
N LEU A 83 -5.37 1.60 4.89
CA LEU A 83 -4.07 0.92 4.84
C LEU A 83 -4.09 -0.20 3.79
N PRO A 84 -3.11 -0.25 2.87
CA PRO A 84 -3.02 -1.32 1.88
C PRO A 84 -2.71 -2.65 2.59
N GLY A 85 -3.48 -3.70 2.24
CA GLY A 85 -3.37 -5.01 2.86
C GLY A 85 -2.42 -5.96 2.14
N ARG A 86 -2.30 -7.18 2.67
CA ARG A 86 -1.67 -8.30 1.97
C ARG A 86 -2.68 -8.89 0.97
N GLY A 87 -2.33 -8.92 -0.31
CA GLY A 87 -3.16 -9.53 -1.37
C GLY A 87 -4.43 -8.75 -1.73
N ARG A 88 -4.29 -7.56 -2.32
CA ARG A 88 -5.35 -6.64 -2.82
C ARG A 88 -6.43 -6.15 -1.85
N GLY A 89 -6.65 -6.80 -0.71
CA GLY A 89 -7.45 -6.25 0.38
C GLY A 89 -6.82 -4.99 0.99
N HIS A 90 -7.58 -4.31 1.84
CA HIS A 90 -7.16 -3.15 2.62
C HIS A 90 -7.81 -3.22 4.01
N SER A 91 -7.41 -2.33 4.92
CA SER A 91 -8.10 -2.15 6.20
C SER A 91 -8.25 -0.67 6.52
N ILE A 92 -9.45 -0.24 6.91
CA ILE A 92 -9.66 1.10 7.45
C ILE A 92 -9.34 1.09 8.95
N ALA A 93 -8.59 2.10 9.39
CA ALA A 93 -8.18 2.32 10.75
C ALA A 93 -8.47 3.77 11.17
N LYS A 94 -9.22 3.98 12.25
CA LYS A 94 -9.31 5.31 12.89
C LYS A 94 -7.99 5.67 13.55
N LEU A 95 -7.53 6.90 13.35
CA LEU A 95 -6.32 7.43 13.95
C LEU A 95 -6.64 8.16 15.26
N ASP A 96 -5.88 7.85 16.30
CA ASP A 96 -5.88 8.54 17.58
C ASP A 96 -4.90 9.72 17.49
N LEU A 97 -5.32 10.86 16.92
CA LEU A 97 -4.44 12.01 16.67
C LEU A 97 -3.94 12.74 17.95
N ASP A 98 -4.28 12.26 19.15
CA ASP A 98 -3.76 12.74 20.45
C ASP A 98 -2.68 11.83 21.03
N SER A 99 -2.65 10.55 20.64
CA SER A 99 -1.40 9.76 20.65
C SER A 99 -0.35 10.29 19.65
N PHE A 100 -0.68 11.45 19.06
CA PHE A 100 -0.14 12.48 18.16
C PHE A 100 1.07 13.40 18.54
N PRO A 101 2.22 13.01 19.15
CA PRO A 101 3.38 13.88 19.35
C PRO A 101 3.82 14.78 18.17
N ALA A 102 4.60 15.78 18.54
CA ALA A 102 5.17 16.73 17.61
C ALA A 102 6.32 16.13 16.78
N CYS A 103 6.49 16.60 15.55
CA CYS A 103 7.73 16.40 14.80
C CYS A 103 8.91 17.08 15.52
N GLN A 104 10.16 16.73 15.19
CA GLN A 104 11.34 17.21 15.92
C GLN A 104 11.70 18.69 15.69
N GLY A 105 10.91 19.40 14.89
CA GLY A 105 11.22 20.73 14.40
C GLY A 105 11.73 20.69 12.95
N GLY A 106 11.96 21.87 12.36
CA GLY A 106 12.68 21.97 11.09
C GLY A 106 14.18 22.22 11.31
N VAL A 107 15.03 21.56 10.53
CA VAL A 107 16.51 21.70 10.63
C VAL A 107 16.98 22.88 9.78
N ILE A 108 17.85 23.72 10.33
CA ILE A 108 18.50 24.80 9.56
C ILE A 108 19.84 24.29 9.04
N PRO A 109 20.09 24.25 7.71
CA PRO A 109 21.36 23.78 7.15
C PRO A 109 22.57 24.46 7.79
N GLN A 110 23.53 23.66 8.24
CA GLN A 110 24.79 24.10 8.85
C GLN A 110 25.97 23.89 7.90
N THR A 111 27.07 24.60 8.13
CA THR A 111 28.31 24.48 7.32
C THR A 111 29.03 23.13 7.45
N GLY A 112 28.51 22.20 8.26
CA GLY A 112 28.97 20.81 8.37
C GLY A 112 28.07 19.81 7.63
N ASP A 113 26.87 20.22 7.22
CA ASP A 113 25.92 19.39 6.51
C ASP A 113 26.33 19.37 5.03
N ASN A 114 26.85 18.24 4.56
CA ASN A 114 27.41 18.11 3.23
C ASN A 114 26.66 17.05 2.43
N ALA A 115 25.91 17.50 1.41
CA ALA A 115 25.46 16.63 0.33
C ALA A 115 26.66 15.97 -0.37
N VAL A 116 26.49 14.76 -0.90
CA VAL A 116 27.58 13.99 -1.52
C VAL A 116 28.23 14.76 -2.67
N ALA A 117 29.56 14.71 -2.74
CA ALA A 117 30.30 15.20 -3.90
C ALA A 117 29.87 14.42 -5.16
N GLY A 118 29.11 15.07 -6.04
CA GLY A 118 28.49 14.45 -7.22
C GLY A 118 26.97 14.63 -7.30
N ASP A 119 26.31 15.06 -6.22
CA ASP A 119 24.94 15.58 -6.33
C ASP A 119 24.94 16.89 -7.14
N LEU A 120 24.00 17.05 -8.07
CA LEU A 120 23.94 18.21 -8.98
C LEU A 120 23.39 19.46 -8.27
N THR A 121 24.18 20.04 -7.38
CA THR A 121 23.81 21.18 -6.51
C THR A 121 23.51 22.51 -7.23
N GLY A 122 23.54 22.55 -8.56
CA GLY A 122 23.26 23.74 -9.36
C GLY A 122 21.88 23.66 -10.02
N GLY A 123 21.08 24.71 -9.86
CA GLY A 123 19.82 24.84 -10.60
C GLY A 123 20.04 24.93 -12.11
N SER A 124 19.00 24.57 -12.85
CA SER A 124 18.96 24.66 -14.31
C SER A 124 19.37 26.06 -14.81
N THR A 125 20.19 26.14 -15.87
CA THR A 125 20.49 27.42 -16.54
C THR A 125 19.41 27.88 -17.52
N GLN A 126 18.24 27.24 -17.52
CA GLN A 126 17.06 27.81 -18.14
C GLN A 126 16.78 29.16 -17.48
N SER A 127 16.81 30.23 -18.27
CA SER A 127 16.39 31.54 -17.79
C SER A 127 14.96 31.44 -17.31
N ALA A 128 14.69 31.84 -16.06
CA ALA A 128 13.34 32.03 -15.55
C ALA A 128 12.53 32.80 -16.58
N THR A 129 11.64 32.10 -17.29
CA THR A 129 10.77 32.74 -18.25
C THR A 129 9.76 33.55 -17.46
N THR A 130 9.46 34.74 -17.96
CA THR A 130 8.58 35.69 -17.26
C THR A 130 7.21 35.07 -17.03
N ALA A 131 6.73 35.08 -15.78
CA ALA A 131 5.43 34.57 -15.34
C ALA A 131 4.28 35.26 -16.09
N GLY A 132 3.96 34.75 -17.28
CA GLY A 132 3.16 35.47 -18.28
C GLY A 132 2.76 34.66 -19.52
N ASP A 133 3.42 33.54 -19.81
CA ASP A 133 2.79 32.44 -20.54
C ASP A 133 2.01 31.56 -19.54
N ALA A 134 0.90 30.97 -19.99
CA ALA A 134 -0.06 30.29 -19.11
C ALA A 134 0.56 29.01 -18.51
N ASP A 135 1.03 29.14 -17.27
CA ASP A 135 1.88 28.13 -16.64
C ASP A 135 1.06 26.90 -16.19
N PRO A 136 1.49 25.66 -16.51
CA PRO A 136 1.11 24.51 -15.70
C PRO A 136 1.50 24.74 -14.22
N ALA A 137 0.95 23.92 -13.33
CA ALA A 137 1.46 23.85 -11.96
C ALA A 137 2.97 23.61 -11.96
N ALA A 138 3.73 24.31 -11.10
CA ALA A 138 5.13 23.94 -10.87
C ALA A 138 5.18 22.51 -10.30
N GLU A 139 5.60 21.57 -11.14
CA GLU A 139 5.70 20.14 -10.84
C GLU A 139 7.04 19.87 -10.16
N ILE A 140 7.03 19.75 -8.83
CA ILE A 140 8.20 19.48 -8.02
C ILE A 140 8.40 17.96 -7.96
N HIS A 141 9.50 17.49 -8.53
CA HIS A 141 9.78 16.06 -8.67
C HIS A 141 10.33 15.47 -7.35
N LEU A 142 9.71 14.39 -6.89
CA LEU A 142 10.05 13.71 -5.64
C LEU A 142 10.69 12.34 -5.89
N LEU A 143 11.85 12.12 -5.28
CA LEU A 143 12.40 10.79 -5.02
C LEU A 143 12.00 10.35 -3.61
N ALA A 144 11.42 9.17 -3.47
CA ALA A 144 11.09 8.60 -2.17
C ALA A 144 11.89 7.33 -1.89
N MET A 145 12.92 7.47 -1.06
CA MET A 145 13.64 6.35 -0.47
C MET A 145 12.80 5.75 0.66
N TYR A 146 12.86 4.44 0.86
CA TYR A 146 12.22 3.76 2.01
C TYR A 146 13.08 2.66 2.58
N THR A 147 13.03 2.44 3.89
CA THR A 147 13.87 1.45 4.57
C THR A 147 13.32 0.01 4.42
N PRO A 148 14.16 -1.03 4.58
CA PRO A 148 13.71 -2.42 4.66
C PRO A 148 12.62 -2.63 5.72
N GLN A 149 12.73 -1.94 6.86
CA GLN A 149 11.79 -1.99 7.98
C GLN A 149 10.46 -1.32 7.61
N ALA A 150 10.48 -0.18 6.91
CA ALA A 150 9.28 0.48 6.41
C ALA A 150 8.54 -0.41 5.40
N ARG A 151 9.27 -1.04 4.48
CA ARG A 151 8.75 -2.05 3.54
C ARG A 151 8.12 -3.23 4.28
N ASP A 152 8.82 -3.82 5.24
CA ASP A 152 8.37 -5.03 5.93
C ASP A 152 7.17 -4.75 6.85
N ALA A 153 7.13 -3.58 7.48
CA ALA A 153 5.99 -3.11 8.28
C ALA A 153 4.77 -2.71 7.42
N ALA A 154 4.98 -2.19 6.21
CA ALA A 154 3.89 -2.01 5.23
C ALA A 154 3.35 -3.35 4.71
N GLY A 155 4.21 -4.39 4.67
CA GLY A 155 3.86 -5.75 4.26
C GLY A 155 4.39 -6.16 2.89
N GLY A 156 5.25 -5.36 2.26
CA GLY A 156 5.84 -5.60 0.95
C GLY A 156 6.17 -4.30 0.20
N VAL A 157 6.83 -4.45 -0.96
CA VAL A 157 7.23 -3.31 -1.83
C VAL A 157 6.00 -2.53 -2.31
N ALA A 158 5.04 -3.21 -2.95
CA ALA A 158 3.82 -2.57 -3.45
C ALA A 158 3.04 -1.82 -2.34
N GLN A 159 3.02 -2.35 -1.10
CA GLN A 159 2.36 -1.71 0.04
C GLN A 159 3.06 -0.41 0.48
N ILE A 160 4.40 -0.40 0.58
CA ILE A 160 5.12 0.83 0.96
C ILE A 160 5.05 1.88 -0.16
N GLU A 161 5.15 1.48 -1.43
CA GLU A 161 5.01 2.38 -2.57
C GLU A 161 3.60 2.98 -2.67
N ALA A 162 2.55 2.18 -2.47
CA ALA A 162 1.18 2.69 -2.40
C ALA A 162 0.95 3.65 -1.22
N THR A 163 1.60 3.39 -0.07
CA THR A 163 1.57 4.30 1.09
C THR A 163 2.27 5.63 0.78
N ILE A 164 3.43 5.59 0.11
CA ILE A 164 4.17 6.78 -0.31
C ILE A 164 3.36 7.59 -1.32
N GLN A 165 2.80 6.94 -2.35
CA GLN A 165 1.97 7.62 -3.34
C GLN A 165 0.73 8.27 -2.72
N ALA A 166 0.12 7.65 -1.69
CA ALA A 166 -0.98 8.25 -0.93
C ALA A 166 -0.55 9.46 -0.10
N ALA A 167 0.67 9.45 0.45
CA ALA A 167 1.22 10.60 1.17
C ALA A 167 1.47 11.79 0.23
N VAL A 168 1.96 11.53 -0.99
CA VAL A 168 2.11 12.53 -2.07
C VAL A 168 0.76 13.05 -2.54
N ASP A 169 -0.24 12.18 -2.70
CA ASP A 169 -1.59 12.58 -3.11
C ASP A 169 -2.33 13.40 -2.05
N ASN A 170 -2.12 13.09 -0.77
CA ASN A 170 -2.58 13.90 0.35
C ASN A 170 -1.93 15.28 0.35
N ALA A 171 -0.60 15.37 0.18
CA ALA A 171 0.11 16.66 0.07
C ALA A 171 -0.37 17.49 -1.13
N ASN A 172 -0.61 16.87 -2.29
CA ASN A 172 -1.26 17.55 -3.41
C ASN A 172 -2.68 18.01 -3.10
N THR A 173 -3.41 17.29 -2.24
CA THR A 173 -4.74 17.71 -1.77
C THR A 173 -4.64 18.89 -0.82
N THR A 174 -3.64 18.95 0.06
CA THR A 174 -3.42 20.13 0.92
C THR A 174 -3.12 21.39 0.08
N PHE A 175 -2.37 21.26 -1.01
CA PHE A 175 -2.14 22.36 -1.96
C PHE A 175 -3.42 22.78 -2.70
N LEU A 176 -4.18 21.83 -3.26
CA LEU A 176 -5.46 22.10 -3.93
C LEU A 176 -6.44 22.83 -3.01
N ASN A 177 -6.63 22.34 -1.79
CA ASN A 177 -7.52 22.91 -0.80
C ASN A 177 -7.08 24.30 -0.32
N SER A 178 -5.79 24.61 -0.40
CA SER A 178 -5.22 25.90 0.02
C SER A 178 -5.08 26.93 -1.10
N ASN A 179 -5.68 26.65 -2.28
CA ASN A 179 -5.57 27.45 -3.49
C ASN A 179 -4.11 27.71 -3.95
N MET A 180 -3.23 26.74 -3.74
CA MET A 180 -1.83 26.78 -4.19
C MET A 180 -1.69 26.13 -5.56
N PHE A 181 -0.77 26.61 -6.39
CA PHE A 181 -0.55 26.02 -7.73
C PHE A 181 0.44 24.87 -7.72
N ALA A 182 1.45 24.86 -6.83
CA ALA A 182 2.51 23.84 -6.79
C ALA A 182 1.97 22.41 -6.68
N ARG A 183 2.60 21.43 -7.36
CA ARG A 183 2.23 20.00 -7.27
C ARG A 183 3.46 19.13 -7.13
N TYR A 184 3.38 18.13 -6.26
CA TYR A 184 4.39 17.09 -6.15
C TYR A 184 4.16 15.97 -7.16
N VAL A 185 5.20 15.58 -7.88
CA VAL A 185 5.21 14.45 -8.81
C VAL A 185 6.20 13.42 -8.30
N LEU A 186 5.71 12.26 -7.88
CA LEU A 186 6.56 11.14 -7.46
C LEU A 186 7.20 10.52 -8.72
N VAL A 187 8.50 10.77 -8.93
CA VAL A 187 9.24 10.28 -10.11
C VAL A 187 9.82 8.89 -9.89
N HIS A 188 10.20 8.55 -8.65
CA HIS A 188 10.74 7.24 -8.33
C HIS A 188 10.61 6.87 -6.85
N THR A 189 10.52 5.58 -6.58
CA THR A 189 10.55 4.95 -5.26
C THR A 189 11.69 3.93 -5.20
N ALA A 190 12.49 3.92 -4.13
CA ALA A 190 13.62 2.99 -4.03
C ALA A 190 13.89 2.51 -2.60
N LEU A 191 14.31 1.25 -2.47
CA LEU A 191 14.77 0.68 -1.21
C LEU A 191 16.12 1.29 -0.81
N ALA A 192 16.16 1.96 0.34
CA ALA A 192 17.38 2.47 0.94
C ALA A 192 18.24 1.33 1.50
N GLY A 193 19.57 1.44 1.34
CA GLY A 193 20.56 0.59 2.03
C GLY A 193 20.76 0.97 3.50
N HIS A 194 19.73 1.49 4.16
CA HIS A 194 19.77 2.08 5.51
C HIS A 194 19.01 1.22 6.52
N ASP A 195 19.48 1.23 7.77
CA ASP A 195 18.85 0.55 8.90
C ASP A 195 18.33 1.59 9.90
N ASP A 196 17.00 1.74 9.98
CA ASP A 196 16.30 2.68 10.86
C ASP A 196 15.94 2.08 12.23
N ALA A 197 16.75 1.15 12.76
CA ALA A 197 16.52 0.49 14.06
C ALA A 197 16.68 1.42 15.30
N GLY A 198 15.85 2.47 15.34
CA GLY A 198 15.43 3.20 16.52
C GLY A 198 16.42 4.19 17.12
N SER A 199 16.00 4.78 18.24
CA SER A 199 16.71 5.86 18.94
C SER A 199 18.13 5.50 19.39
N ALA A 200 18.48 4.21 19.42
CA ALA A 200 19.83 3.73 19.71
C ALA A 200 20.88 4.20 18.68
N ASN A 201 20.45 4.47 17.44
CA ASN A 201 21.30 4.92 16.34
C ASN A 201 21.22 6.44 16.08
N GLY A 202 20.60 7.22 16.99
CA GLY A 202 20.47 8.68 16.88
C GLY A 202 19.20 9.17 16.18
N GLY A 203 18.32 8.27 15.72
CA GLY A 203 16.98 8.60 15.20
C GLY A 203 16.99 9.49 13.95
N MET A 204 15.90 10.24 13.75
CA MET A 204 15.65 10.98 12.51
C MET A 204 16.78 11.94 12.09
N SER A 205 17.56 12.49 13.02
CA SER A 205 18.73 13.31 12.67
C SER A 205 19.85 12.50 12.00
N THR A 206 20.06 11.25 12.41
CA THR A 206 20.96 10.31 11.73
C THR A 206 20.39 9.93 10.37
N ASP A 207 19.09 9.60 10.31
CA ASP A 207 18.42 9.18 9.08
C ASP A 207 18.46 10.29 8.00
N LEU A 208 18.25 11.55 8.41
CA LEU A 208 18.31 12.73 7.55
C LEU A 208 19.74 13.00 7.07
N SER A 209 20.71 12.86 7.96
CA SER A 209 22.13 12.99 7.62
C SER A 209 22.59 11.87 6.67
N TRP A 210 22.06 10.65 6.84
CA TRP A 210 22.34 9.51 5.98
C TRP A 210 21.78 9.72 4.57
N VAL A 211 20.49 10.05 4.42
CA VAL A 211 19.88 10.20 3.08
C VAL A 211 20.47 11.38 2.30
N LEU A 212 20.90 12.44 3.01
CA LEU A 212 21.65 13.56 2.44
C LEU A 212 23.04 13.15 1.90
N SER A 213 23.69 12.16 2.54
CA SER A 213 25.07 11.76 2.31
C SER A 213 25.24 10.38 1.65
N ASP A 214 24.14 9.74 1.24
CA ASP A 214 24.16 8.47 0.52
C ASP A 214 24.34 8.66 -0.99
N SER A 215 25.34 7.97 -1.55
CA SER A 215 25.70 8.10 -2.96
C SER A 215 24.74 7.38 -3.90
N ALA A 216 24.05 6.34 -3.44
CA ALA A 216 23.01 5.68 -4.23
C ALA A 216 21.77 6.58 -4.36
N THR A 217 21.36 7.21 -3.26
CA THR A 217 20.30 8.23 -3.24
C THR A 217 20.65 9.40 -4.16
N ALA A 218 21.87 9.95 -4.09
CA ALA A 218 22.31 11.03 -4.99
C ALA A 218 22.31 10.61 -6.47
N ALA A 219 22.71 9.37 -6.79
CA ALA A 219 22.67 8.83 -8.15
C ALA A 219 21.23 8.72 -8.68
N LEU A 220 20.30 8.17 -7.88
CA LEU A 220 18.88 8.08 -8.23
C LEU A 220 18.25 9.47 -8.36
N ARG A 221 18.57 10.40 -7.46
CA ARG A 221 18.08 11.79 -7.50
C ARG A 221 18.46 12.48 -8.81
N ASN A 222 19.72 12.33 -9.23
CA ASN A 222 20.20 12.85 -10.50
C ASN A 222 19.58 12.12 -11.72
N GLN A 223 19.40 10.79 -11.64
CA GLN A 223 18.84 9.98 -12.72
C GLN A 223 17.39 10.35 -13.04
N TYR A 224 16.55 10.49 -12.01
CA TYR A 224 15.12 10.79 -12.17
C TYR A 224 14.79 12.29 -12.11
N GLY A 225 15.80 13.16 -12.04
CA GLY A 225 15.62 14.62 -12.01
C GLY A 225 14.85 15.11 -10.77
N ALA A 226 15.05 14.50 -9.61
CA ALA A 226 14.26 14.78 -8.41
C ALA A 226 14.73 16.04 -7.65
N ASP A 227 13.87 17.05 -7.65
CA ASP A 227 14.04 18.32 -6.94
C ASP A 227 14.13 18.14 -5.43
N MET A 228 13.32 17.24 -4.87
CA MET A 228 13.24 16.97 -3.43
C MET A 228 13.31 15.47 -3.15
N VAL A 229 13.86 15.11 -1.99
CA VAL A 229 14.04 13.71 -1.57
C VAL A 229 13.38 13.48 -0.21
N SER A 230 12.72 12.34 -0.05
CA SER A 230 12.23 11.87 1.24
C SER A 230 12.79 10.50 1.59
N LEU A 231 13.11 10.27 2.86
CA LEU A 231 13.31 8.92 3.42
C LEU A 231 12.11 8.53 4.30
N VAL A 232 11.46 7.42 3.96
CA VAL A 232 10.35 6.86 4.75
C VAL A 232 10.85 5.73 5.65
N VAL A 233 10.78 5.96 6.95
CA VAL A 233 11.25 5.04 8.01
C VAL A 233 10.08 4.36 8.73
N ASN A 234 10.33 3.24 9.41
CA ASN A 234 9.33 2.60 10.28
C ASN A 234 9.39 3.13 11.73
N ASP A 235 10.59 3.21 12.32
CA ASP A 235 10.79 3.75 13.66
C ASP A 235 11.27 5.20 13.57
N GLY A 236 10.43 6.14 13.99
CA GLY A 236 10.76 7.56 14.05
C GLY A 236 11.53 7.99 15.29
N ALA A 237 11.94 7.06 16.16
CA ALA A 237 12.66 7.33 17.41
C ALA A 237 11.94 8.30 18.37
N GLY A 238 10.60 8.28 18.37
CA GLY A 238 9.75 9.20 19.13
C GLY A 238 9.47 10.55 18.44
N SER A 239 10.03 10.77 17.25
CA SER A 239 9.62 11.78 16.28
C SER A 239 8.87 11.12 15.12
N TRP A 240 8.39 11.93 14.19
CA TRP A 240 7.61 11.52 13.03
C TRP A 240 7.89 12.26 11.74
N GLY A 241 8.60 13.35 11.85
CA GLY A 241 9.21 14.00 10.71
C GLY A 241 10.40 14.84 11.15
N LEU A 242 11.31 15.02 10.20
CA LEU A 242 12.43 15.94 10.28
C LEU A 242 12.86 16.36 8.87
N GLY A 243 12.50 17.58 8.47
CA GLY A 243 12.94 18.20 7.21
C GLY A 243 13.88 19.38 7.42
N TYR A 244 14.76 19.66 6.44
CA TYR A 244 15.47 20.93 6.37
C TYR A 244 14.52 22.09 5.99
N VAL A 245 14.73 23.28 6.56
CA VAL A 245 13.90 24.47 6.29
C VAL A 245 14.59 25.44 5.34
N GLN A 246 13.92 25.81 4.25
CA GLN A 246 14.40 26.83 3.30
C GLN A 246 14.19 28.26 3.83
N ARG A 247 14.83 28.65 4.94
CA ARG A 247 14.76 30.02 5.50
C ARG A 247 15.36 31.12 4.62
N SER A 248 16.18 30.74 3.65
CA SER A 248 16.73 31.64 2.63
C SER A 248 16.42 31.07 1.24
N PRO A 249 15.26 31.40 0.64
CA PRO A 249 14.86 30.86 -0.65
C PRO A 249 15.88 31.10 -1.76
N GLY A 250 16.27 30.03 -2.44
CA GLY A 250 17.24 30.07 -3.55
C GLY A 250 17.87 28.73 -3.86
N SER A 251 18.51 28.63 -5.03
CA SER A 251 19.14 27.39 -5.54
C SER A 251 20.21 26.80 -4.61
N SER A 252 20.79 27.58 -3.71
CA SER A 252 21.69 27.09 -2.65
C SER A 252 21.03 26.07 -1.71
N PHE A 253 19.69 26.05 -1.61
CA PHE A 253 18.96 25.07 -0.83
C PHE A 253 18.79 23.71 -1.54
N ALA A 254 19.10 23.60 -2.85
CA ALA A 254 18.94 22.36 -3.60
C ALA A 254 19.70 21.17 -2.98
N GLY A 255 20.89 21.41 -2.41
CA GLY A 255 21.65 20.39 -1.68
C GLY A 255 21.00 19.94 -0.37
N TYR A 256 20.04 20.68 0.17
CA TYR A 256 19.38 20.44 1.46
C TYR A 256 17.89 20.10 1.35
N ALA A 257 17.35 19.95 0.13
CA ALA A 257 15.95 19.65 -0.12
C ALA A 257 15.58 18.17 0.19
N PHE A 258 15.78 17.79 1.46
CA PHE A 258 15.60 16.47 2.02
C PHE A 258 14.70 16.51 3.27
N GLN A 259 13.99 15.41 3.51
CA GLN A 259 13.31 15.13 4.77
C GLN A 259 13.24 13.64 5.11
N VAL A 260 12.99 13.34 6.38
CA VAL A 260 12.62 12.01 6.90
C VAL A 260 11.20 12.05 7.43
N THR A 261 10.38 11.05 7.13
CA THR A 261 9.02 10.90 7.66
C THR A 261 8.77 9.46 8.12
N ALA A 262 8.11 9.25 9.26
CA ALA A 262 7.72 7.91 9.68
C ALA A 262 6.47 7.41 8.92
N ARG A 263 6.53 6.18 8.39
CA ARG A 263 5.46 5.54 7.60
C ARG A 263 4.08 5.61 8.27
N SER A 264 4.02 5.46 9.60
CA SER A 264 2.78 5.45 10.40
C SER A 264 2.04 6.79 10.50
N CYS A 265 2.65 7.88 10.05
CA CYS A 265 2.10 9.24 10.13
C CYS A 265 2.19 10.02 8.81
N ALA A 266 2.83 9.43 7.78
CA ALA A 266 3.04 10.04 6.47
C ALA A 266 1.72 10.45 5.81
N VAL A 267 0.70 9.58 5.90
CA VAL A 267 -0.57 9.69 5.18
C VAL A 267 -1.62 10.42 6.02
N GLY A 268 -2.17 9.81 7.07
CA GLY A 268 -3.31 10.37 7.83
C GLY A 268 -2.99 11.53 8.77
N ASN A 269 -1.78 11.58 9.34
CA ASN A 269 -1.34 12.73 10.15
C ASN A 269 -0.69 13.85 9.30
N LEU A 270 -0.61 13.66 7.98
CA LEU A 270 -0.04 14.60 7.01
C LEU A 270 1.44 14.97 7.29
N SER A 271 2.20 14.13 8.00
CA SER A 271 3.62 14.42 8.30
C SER A 271 4.45 14.56 7.02
N TYR A 272 4.15 13.78 5.98
CA TYR A 272 4.88 13.87 4.71
C TYR A 272 4.70 15.24 4.03
N ALA A 273 3.49 15.79 4.08
CA ALA A 273 3.17 17.14 3.59
C ALA A 273 3.80 18.24 4.47
N HIS A 274 3.91 17.98 5.78
CA HIS A 274 4.52 18.88 6.76
C HIS A 274 6.03 19.04 6.52
N GLU A 275 6.77 17.93 6.45
CA GLU A 275 8.23 18.00 6.31
C GLU A 275 8.67 18.49 4.92
N HIS A 276 7.97 18.11 3.85
CA HIS A 276 8.21 18.70 2.53
C HIS A 276 7.78 20.18 2.48
N GLY A 277 6.82 20.59 3.31
CA GLY A 277 6.51 22.00 3.56
C GLY A 277 7.71 22.80 4.10
N HIS A 278 8.53 22.21 4.98
CA HIS A 278 9.79 22.86 5.41
C HIS A 278 10.76 23.08 4.25
N ASN A 279 10.88 22.13 3.32
CA ASN A 279 11.69 22.32 2.11
C ASN A 279 11.14 23.46 1.21
N LEU A 280 9.82 23.71 1.20
CA LEU A 280 9.20 24.91 0.60
C LEU A 280 9.34 26.20 1.45
N GLY A 281 10.02 26.15 2.59
CA GLY A 281 10.19 27.33 3.46
C GLY A 281 9.01 27.60 4.41
N PHE A 282 8.18 26.60 4.69
CA PHE A 282 7.14 26.73 5.70
C PHE A 282 7.74 26.62 7.10
N GLU A 283 7.17 27.38 8.02
CA GLU A 283 7.45 27.36 9.46
C GLU A 283 6.22 26.86 10.21
N HIS A 284 6.44 26.38 11.44
CA HIS A 284 5.36 26.06 12.37
C HIS A 284 4.51 27.28 12.73
N ASP A 285 3.45 27.07 13.48
CA ASP A 285 2.65 28.17 14.02
C ASP A 285 3.45 29.07 14.99
N PRO A 286 2.96 30.29 15.31
CA PRO A 286 3.67 31.26 16.14
C PRO A 286 4.05 30.79 17.55
N ALA A 287 3.37 29.81 18.12
CA ALA A 287 3.69 29.28 19.44
C ALA A 287 4.83 28.24 19.39
N ASN A 288 5.10 27.68 18.20
CA ASN A 288 6.03 26.58 18.01
C ASN A 288 7.23 26.89 17.08
N SER A 289 7.19 27.96 16.27
CA SER A 289 8.34 28.38 15.46
C SER A 289 9.26 29.37 16.19
N SER A 290 10.56 29.04 16.25
CA SER A 290 11.64 29.94 16.67
C SER A 290 11.89 31.12 15.73
N ALA A 291 11.28 31.10 14.54
CA ALA A 291 11.39 32.13 13.52
C ALA A 291 10.30 33.21 13.64
N TYR A 292 9.25 33.02 14.43
CA TYR A 292 8.17 34.01 14.52
C TYR A 292 8.65 35.31 15.19
N PRO A 293 8.31 36.52 14.67
CA PRO A 293 7.44 36.80 13.53
C PRO A 293 8.14 37.02 12.18
N SER A 294 9.48 37.04 12.10
CA SER A 294 10.19 37.55 10.90
C SER A 294 11.52 36.89 10.56
N GLY A 295 11.82 35.74 11.17
CA GLY A 295 13.03 34.94 10.93
C GLY A 295 12.79 33.68 10.08
N GLY A 296 11.57 33.47 9.59
CA GLY A 296 11.26 32.44 8.59
C GLY A 296 11.64 32.91 7.18
N SER A 297 11.35 32.10 6.16
CA SER A 297 11.62 32.45 4.74
C SER A 297 10.99 33.79 4.34
N TYR A 298 9.78 34.03 4.84
CA TYR A 298 9.10 35.32 4.82
C TYR A 298 8.42 35.56 6.17
N ALA A 299 8.06 36.82 6.46
CA ALA A 299 7.37 37.19 7.70
C ALA A 299 5.96 36.59 7.85
N TRP A 300 5.45 35.92 6.80
CA TRP A 300 4.16 35.25 6.78
C TRP A 300 4.24 33.73 6.67
N SER A 301 5.45 33.13 6.70
CA SER A 301 5.69 31.69 6.44
C SER A 301 5.10 30.69 7.46
N PHE A 302 4.19 31.10 8.36
CA PHE A 302 3.80 30.34 9.55
C PHE A 302 2.44 29.63 9.40
N GLY A 303 2.32 28.47 10.04
CA GLY A 303 1.04 27.75 10.20
C GLY A 303 0.01 28.54 11.03
N ALA A 304 -1.27 28.17 10.93
CA ALA A 304 -2.35 28.79 11.68
C ALA A 304 -3.25 27.78 12.42
N VAL A 305 -3.82 28.22 13.53
CA VAL A 305 -5.03 27.66 14.12
C VAL A 305 -6.22 28.27 13.38
N ILE A 306 -7.22 27.46 13.06
CA ILE A 306 -8.40 27.83 12.28
C ILE A 306 -9.56 28.08 13.25
N GLY A 307 -10.15 29.28 13.17
CA GLY A 307 -11.23 29.71 14.06
C GLY A 307 -10.83 29.67 15.54
N ALA A 308 -11.83 29.55 16.42
CA ALA A 308 -11.61 29.41 17.86
C ALA A 308 -11.32 27.95 18.24
N ASN A 309 -10.16 27.43 17.81
CA ASN A 309 -9.73 26.02 17.95
C ASN A 309 -10.62 25.00 17.19
N VAL A 310 -11.19 25.40 16.05
CA VAL A 310 -12.04 24.49 15.23
C VAL A 310 -11.18 23.42 14.55
N ALA A 311 -10.05 23.84 14.00
CA ALA A 311 -9.07 22.97 13.33
C ALA A 311 -7.69 23.64 13.32
N ARG A 312 -6.69 22.96 12.75
CA ARG A 312 -5.34 23.50 12.55
C ARG A 312 -4.78 23.10 11.19
N THR A 313 -4.00 24.00 10.59
CA THR A 313 -3.33 23.73 9.30
C THR A 313 -2.21 22.70 9.46
N VAL A 314 -1.72 22.17 8.34
CA VAL A 314 -0.65 21.15 8.28
C VAL A 314 0.55 21.51 9.15
N MET A 315 1.00 22.76 9.09
CA MET A 315 2.21 23.23 9.80
C MET A 315 1.99 23.52 11.29
N THR A 316 0.76 23.49 11.78
CA THR A 316 0.42 23.85 13.17
C THR A 316 0.42 22.63 14.08
N TYR A 317 0.92 22.79 15.30
CA TYR A 317 0.97 21.73 16.31
C TYR A 317 -0.31 21.68 17.16
N PRO A 318 -0.71 20.51 17.71
CA PRO A 318 -1.95 20.38 18.47
C PRO A 318 -1.97 21.23 19.76
N GLY A 319 -0.78 21.52 20.32
CA GLY A 319 -0.63 22.38 21.49
C GLY A 319 -1.13 23.83 21.27
N ALA A 320 -1.08 24.34 20.04
CA ALA A 320 -1.52 25.70 19.72
C ALA A 320 -3.05 25.89 19.89
N CYS A 321 -3.83 24.81 19.88
CA CYS A 321 -5.30 24.84 19.96
C CYS A 321 -5.90 23.98 21.10
N ASN A 322 -5.09 23.50 22.05
CA ASN A 322 -5.50 22.55 23.11
C ASN A 322 -6.05 21.20 22.58
N SER A 323 -5.41 20.68 21.54
CA SER A 323 -5.91 19.64 20.63
C SER A 323 -7.11 20.07 19.78
N CYS A 324 -6.90 20.04 18.48
CA CYS A 324 -7.91 20.20 17.45
C CYS A 324 -7.46 19.45 16.18
N PRO A 325 -8.39 19.03 15.30
CA PRO A 325 -8.07 18.23 14.11
C PRO A 325 -7.07 18.94 13.18
N ARG A 326 -6.04 18.21 12.73
CA ARG A 326 -5.19 18.66 11.62
C ARG A 326 -5.91 18.38 10.32
N VAL A 327 -6.17 19.43 9.55
CA VAL A 327 -6.93 19.34 8.30
C VAL A 327 -6.02 19.48 7.09
N MET A 328 -6.50 19.02 5.93
CA MET A 328 -5.79 19.12 4.64
C MET A 328 -5.72 20.56 4.08
N TYR A 329 -5.19 21.49 4.86
CA TYR A 329 -5.01 22.90 4.49
C TYR A 329 -3.69 23.42 5.03
N HIS A 330 -2.95 24.15 4.21
CA HIS A 330 -1.93 25.10 4.62
C HIS A 330 -2.60 26.44 4.96
N SER A 331 -1.90 27.32 5.68
CA SER A 331 -2.47 28.63 6.02
C SER A 331 -2.58 29.51 4.77
N ASN A 332 -3.77 30.05 4.54
CA ASN A 332 -4.08 31.02 3.49
C ASN A 332 -5.22 31.93 3.99
N PRO A 333 -5.04 33.26 4.09
CA PRO A 333 -6.07 34.17 4.60
C PRO A 333 -7.34 34.25 3.72
N ASP A 334 -7.25 33.92 2.44
CA ASP A 334 -8.36 34.00 1.46
C ASP A 334 -9.16 32.69 1.34
N VAL A 335 -8.70 31.60 1.98
CA VAL A 335 -9.35 30.28 1.97
C VAL A 335 -10.11 30.05 3.27
N LEU A 336 -11.31 29.48 3.18
CA LEU A 336 -12.16 29.17 4.33
C LEU A 336 -12.24 27.66 4.61
N TYR A 337 -12.27 27.30 5.89
CA TYR A 337 -12.63 25.98 6.42
C TYR A 337 -13.65 26.17 7.55
N GLY A 338 -14.81 25.51 7.49
CA GLY A 338 -15.93 25.75 8.41
C GLY A 338 -16.46 27.20 8.42
N GLY A 339 -16.18 27.97 7.36
CA GLY A 339 -16.45 29.42 7.28
C GLY A 339 -15.40 30.32 7.97
N TYR A 340 -14.34 29.76 8.53
CA TYR A 340 -13.22 30.50 9.14
C TYR A 340 -12.02 30.56 8.18
N PRO A 341 -11.33 31.71 8.07
CA PRO A 341 -10.06 31.79 7.33
C PRO A 341 -9.04 30.77 7.83
N THR A 342 -8.31 30.11 6.91
CA THR A 342 -7.25 29.17 7.28
C THR A 342 -5.91 29.87 7.59
N GLY A 343 -5.82 31.18 7.37
CA GLY A 343 -4.64 32.00 7.63
C GLY A 343 -4.97 33.40 8.14
N VAL A 344 -3.95 34.23 8.29
CA VAL A 344 -4.05 35.65 8.71
C VAL A 344 -3.21 36.49 7.78
N ASP A 345 -3.82 37.54 7.21
CA ASP A 345 -3.17 38.39 6.21
C ASP A 345 -1.81 38.93 6.70
N ASN A 346 -0.82 38.81 5.83
CA ASN A 346 0.58 39.17 6.05
C ASN A 346 1.24 38.60 7.33
N GLN A 347 0.69 37.53 7.93
CA GLN A 347 1.21 36.90 9.15
C GLN A 347 1.27 35.36 9.09
N LEU A 348 0.19 34.70 8.65
CA LEU A 348 0.07 33.24 8.63
C LEU A 348 -0.46 32.83 7.24
N ASP A 349 0.45 32.58 6.30
CA ASP A 349 0.19 32.39 4.87
C ASP A 349 1.25 31.48 4.24
N ASN A 350 1.25 30.20 4.63
CA ASN A 350 2.09 29.17 4.01
C ASN A 350 1.82 29.06 2.50
N ALA A 351 0.58 29.28 2.05
CA ALA A 351 0.22 29.18 0.63
C ALA A 351 1.02 30.16 -0.23
N ARG A 352 1.06 31.43 0.14
CA ARG A 352 1.88 32.45 -0.54
C ARG A 352 3.37 32.13 -0.50
N THR A 353 3.89 31.60 0.61
CA THR A 353 5.29 31.13 0.66
C THR A 353 5.53 29.98 -0.33
N GLY A 354 4.61 29.02 -0.41
CA GLY A 354 4.75 27.85 -1.29
C GLY A 354 4.74 28.26 -2.74
N ASP A 355 3.75 29.05 -3.14
CA ASP A 355 3.64 29.62 -4.49
C ASP A 355 4.85 30.53 -4.85
N THR A 356 5.45 31.22 -3.87
CA THR A 356 6.68 32.02 -4.12
C THR A 356 7.93 31.15 -4.29
N THR A 357 8.03 30.02 -3.60
CA THR A 357 9.22 29.13 -3.63
C THR A 357 9.10 27.98 -4.62
N ALA A 358 7.91 27.68 -5.14
CA ALA A 358 7.64 26.51 -5.97
C ALA A 358 8.54 26.45 -7.22
N TYR A 359 8.69 27.57 -7.93
CA TYR A 359 9.60 27.66 -9.09
C TYR A 359 11.07 27.52 -8.71
N ILE A 360 11.49 28.09 -7.57
CA ILE A 360 12.87 27.95 -7.06
C ILE A 360 13.20 26.47 -6.83
N VAL A 361 12.25 25.71 -6.29
CA VAL A 361 12.40 24.29 -5.98
C VAL A 361 12.28 23.43 -7.24
N HIS A 362 11.33 23.72 -8.13
CA HIS A 362 11.19 23.07 -9.45
C HIS A 362 12.45 23.22 -10.32
N ASP A 363 13.19 24.32 -10.18
CA ASP A 363 14.45 24.55 -10.89
C ASP A 363 15.67 23.86 -10.23
N PHE A 364 15.49 23.12 -9.12
CA PHE A 364 16.60 22.45 -8.43
C PHE A 364 17.24 21.36 -9.29
N ARG A 365 16.48 20.64 -10.13
CA ARG A 365 17.01 19.73 -11.14
C ARG A 365 16.40 20.03 -12.50
N ALA A 366 17.15 19.71 -13.56
CA ALA A 366 16.53 19.60 -14.88
C ALA A 366 15.59 18.39 -14.85
N SER A 367 14.33 18.58 -15.25
CA SER A 367 13.34 17.50 -15.34
C SER A 367 13.89 16.38 -16.21
N ALA A 368 13.86 15.13 -15.72
CA ALA A 368 14.18 13.99 -16.56
C ALA A 368 13.11 13.86 -17.66
N ASN A 369 13.54 13.52 -18.89
CA ASN A 369 12.57 13.16 -19.92
C ASN A 369 11.77 11.94 -19.45
N PRO A 370 10.42 11.93 -19.51
CA PRO A 370 9.63 10.80 -19.08
C PRO A 370 10.00 9.53 -19.84
N ALA A 371 10.51 8.52 -19.13
CA ALA A 371 11.00 7.28 -19.72
C ALA A 371 9.89 6.56 -20.52
N THR A 372 10.15 6.28 -21.80
CA THR A 372 9.14 5.67 -22.68
C THR A 372 9.21 4.15 -22.60
N LEU A 373 8.05 3.50 -22.49
CA LEU A 373 8.00 2.04 -22.31
C LEU A 373 8.31 1.38 -23.66
N THR A 374 9.36 0.57 -23.73
CA THR A 374 9.83 -0.03 -24.98
C THR A 374 9.39 -1.49 -25.13
N SER A 375 9.36 -2.24 -24.03
CA SER A 375 8.94 -3.65 -24.02
C SER A 375 8.44 -4.08 -22.63
N ILE A 376 7.71 -5.20 -22.58
CA ILE A 376 7.26 -5.83 -21.34
C ILE A 376 7.69 -7.31 -21.39
N THR A 377 8.33 -7.80 -20.35
CA THR A 377 8.63 -9.24 -20.18
C THR A 377 7.71 -9.83 -19.13
N VAL A 378 7.09 -10.98 -19.44
CA VAL A 378 6.30 -11.76 -18.47
C VAL A 378 7.15 -12.91 -17.92
N SER A 379 7.08 -13.13 -16.60
CA SER A 379 7.77 -14.22 -15.90
C SER A 379 6.79 -15.01 -15.03
N PRO A 380 6.88 -16.34 -14.95
CA PRO A 380 7.76 -17.20 -15.74
C PRO A 380 7.35 -17.24 -17.22
N ALA A 381 8.30 -17.50 -18.11
CA ALA A 381 8.01 -17.64 -19.55
C ALA A 381 7.23 -18.93 -19.90
N THR A 382 7.29 -19.94 -19.02
CA THR A 382 6.47 -21.16 -19.10
C THR A 382 5.95 -21.53 -17.71
N ALA A 383 4.74 -22.10 -17.64
CA ALA A 383 4.22 -22.70 -16.41
C ALA A 383 3.37 -23.94 -16.71
N ASP A 384 3.54 -24.96 -15.88
CA ASP A 384 2.61 -26.09 -15.79
C ASP A 384 1.73 -25.88 -14.54
N ILE A 385 0.42 -26.06 -14.67
CA ILE A 385 -0.57 -25.78 -13.62
C ILE A 385 -1.60 -26.92 -13.61
N ASP A 386 -1.81 -27.58 -12.47
CA ASP A 386 -2.89 -28.57 -12.38
C ASP A 386 -4.28 -27.90 -12.40
N THR A 387 -5.30 -28.60 -12.88
CA THR A 387 -6.70 -28.13 -12.87
C THR A 387 -7.10 -27.68 -11.44
N GLY A 388 -7.62 -26.46 -11.31
CA GLY A 388 -7.96 -25.83 -10.03
C GLY A 388 -6.79 -25.20 -9.26
N ALA A 389 -5.53 -25.47 -9.63
CA ALA A 389 -4.36 -24.84 -9.03
C ALA A 389 -4.09 -23.43 -9.61
N THR A 390 -3.23 -22.67 -8.94
CA THR A 390 -2.90 -21.28 -9.31
C THR A 390 -1.42 -21.02 -9.46
N ARG A 391 -1.04 -20.10 -10.36
CA ARG A 391 0.34 -19.65 -10.56
C ARG A 391 0.42 -18.12 -10.65
N GLN A 392 1.34 -17.50 -9.92
CA GLN A 392 1.65 -16.08 -10.07
C GLN A 392 2.55 -15.84 -11.29
N PHE A 393 2.18 -14.85 -12.10
CA PHE A 393 3.02 -14.24 -13.13
C PHE A 393 3.36 -12.79 -12.75
N THR A 394 4.53 -12.31 -13.15
CA THR A 394 4.94 -10.91 -13.02
C THR A 394 5.20 -10.29 -14.39
N ALA A 395 5.02 -8.99 -14.51
CA ALA A 395 5.30 -8.22 -15.73
C ALA A 395 6.34 -7.13 -15.43
N THR A 396 7.49 -7.19 -16.09
CA THR A 396 8.56 -6.18 -15.98
C THR A 396 8.55 -5.31 -17.22
N GLY A 397 8.37 -4.00 -17.05
CA GLY A 397 8.53 -3.02 -18.13
C GLY A 397 10.00 -2.61 -18.28
N HIS A 398 10.45 -2.42 -19.51
CA HIS A 398 11.78 -1.90 -19.83
C HIS A 398 11.66 -0.59 -20.59
N TYR A 399 12.44 0.41 -20.20
CA TYR A 399 12.34 1.77 -20.73
C TYR A 399 13.55 2.17 -21.60
N ASP A 400 13.39 3.23 -22.39
CA ASP A 400 14.41 3.74 -23.32
C ASP A 400 15.65 4.32 -22.62
N ASP A 401 15.51 4.78 -21.39
CA ASP A 401 16.60 5.18 -20.48
C ASP A 401 17.34 3.99 -19.82
N SER A 402 17.01 2.75 -20.22
CA SER A 402 17.49 1.48 -19.66
C SER A 402 17.04 1.16 -18.23
N THR A 403 16.04 1.88 -17.67
CA THR A 403 15.41 1.51 -16.40
C THR A 403 14.39 0.38 -16.57
N THR A 404 13.97 -0.20 -15.45
CA THR A 404 12.90 -1.21 -15.41
C THR A 404 11.95 -0.95 -14.25
N ASP A 405 10.66 -1.26 -14.43
CA ASP A 405 9.65 -1.19 -13.37
C ASP A 405 8.84 -2.50 -13.30
N ASP A 406 8.37 -2.86 -12.09
CA ASP A 406 7.40 -3.94 -11.89
C ASP A 406 5.99 -3.43 -12.22
N LEU A 407 5.51 -3.81 -13.40
CA LEU A 407 4.19 -3.45 -13.92
C LEU A 407 3.14 -4.53 -13.64
N THR A 408 3.42 -5.55 -12.81
CA THR A 408 2.53 -6.70 -12.57
C THR A 408 1.09 -6.32 -12.23
N PHE A 409 0.90 -5.19 -11.56
CA PHE A 409 -0.42 -4.69 -11.17
C PHE A 409 -0.94 -3.53 -12.04
N ASP A 410 -0.12 -3.05 -12.98
CA ASP A 410 -0.42 -1.92 -13.87
C ASP A 410 -0.78 -2.33 -15.29
N VAL A 411 -0.33 -3.50 -15.75
CA VAL A 411 -0.69 -4.09 -17.04
C VAL A 411 -2.12 -4.66 -17.07
N ALA A 412 -2.72 -4.67 -18.25
CA ALA A 412 -3.86 -5.53 -18.55
C ALA A 412 -3.37 -6.95 -18.88
N TRP A 413 -3.75 -7.93 -18.05
CA TRP A 413 -3.47 -9.35 -18.26
C TRP A 413 -4.52 -10.00 -19.18
N THR A 414 -4.08 -10.83 -20.13
CA THR A 414 -4.94 -11.56 -21.05
C THR A 414 -4.53 -13.03 -21.14
N SER A 415 -5.49 -13.95 -21.26
CA SER A 415 -5.27 -15.35 -21.64
C SER A 415 -5.82 -15.60 -23.04
N SER A 416 -5.08 -16.36 -23.86
CA SER A 416 -5.54 -16.77 -25.19
C SER A 416 -6.62 -17.86 -25.17
N ASN A 417 -6.82 -18.55 -24.04
CA ASN A 417 -7.93 -19.49 -23.85
C ASN A 417 -8.35 -19.58 -22.38
N ALA A 418 -9.40 -18.82 -22.02
CA ALA A 418 -9.98 -18.81 -20.68
C ALA A 418 -10.61 -20.15 -20.24
N GLY A 419 -10.90 -21.07 -21.17
CA GLY A 419 -11.36 -22.43 -20.85
C GLY A 419 -10.24 -23.38 -20.41
N VAL A 420 -8.99 -23.01 -20.67
CA VAL A 420 -7.78 -23.73 -20.20
C VAL A 420 -7.19 -23.02 -18.99
N VAL A 421 -6.92 -21.70 -19.10
CA VAL A 421 -6.38 -20.90 -18.00
C VAL A 421 -7.01 -19.51 -17.97
N THR A 422 -7.48 -19.08 -16.81
CA THR A 422 -7.85 -17.67 -16.55
C THR A 422 -6.71 -16.96 -15.85
N VAL A 423 -6.47 -15.68 -16.15
CA VAL A 423 -5.53 -14.82 -15.41
C VAL A 423 -6.28 -13.60 -14.88
N ASN A 424 -6.11 -13.28 -13.60
CA ASN A 424 -6.73 -12.10 -12.99
C ASN A 424 -5.83 -10.85 -13.15
N ALA A 425 -6.38 -9.69 -12.82
CA ALA A 425 -5.66 -8.42 -12.93
C ALA A 425 -4.43 -8.29 -11.99
N SER A 426 -4.17 -9.26 -11.11
CA SER A 426 -2.97 -9.36 -10.28
C SER A 426 -1.88 -10.24 -10.90
N GLY A 427 -2.08 -10.79 -12.10
CA GLY A 427 -1.18 -11.78 -12.71
C GLY A 427 -1.32 -13.19 -12.13
N VAL A 428 -2.33 -13.48 -11.30
CA VAL A 428 -2.59 -14.84 -10.82
C VAL A 428 -3.37 -15.60 -11.88
N ALA A 429 -2.73 -16.61 -12.45
CA ALA A 429 -3.34 -17.61 -13.32
C ALA A 429 -4.01 -18.72 -12.51
N THR A 430 -5.08 -19.32 -13.05
CA THR A 430 -5.81 -20.46 -12.48
C THR A 430 -6.12 -21.46 -13.59
N GLY A 431 -5.74 -22.73 -13.40
CA GLY A 431 -6.06 -23.81 -14.33
C GLY A 431 -7.55 -24.14 -14.29
N GLN A 432 -8.21 -24.14 -15.44
CA GLN A 432 -9.65 -24.39 -15.60
C GLN A 432 -9.96 -25.75 -16.25
N GLY A 433 -9.09 -26.22 -17.13
CA GLY A 433 -9.20 -27.52 -17.78
C GLY A 433 -7.98 -27.87 -18.62
N GLU A 434 -7.77 -29.16 -18.86
CA GLU A 434 -6.60 -29.70 -19.55
C GLU A 434 -6.38 -29.05 -20.93
N GLY A 435 -5.12 -28.69 -21.23
CA GLY A 435 -4.74 -28.18 -22.53
C GLY A 435 -3.55 -27.22 -22.49
N SER A 436 -3.41 -26.41 -23.54
CA SER A 436 -2.39 -25.36 -23.62
C SER A 436 -3.01 -24.02 -23.95
N ALA A 437 -2.45 -22.97 -23.35
CA ALA A 437 -2.83 -21.58 -23.54
C ALA A 437 -1.58 -20.69 -23.42
N SER A 438 -1.77 -19.38 -23.56
CA SER A 438 -0.73 -18.40 -23.33
C SER A 438 -1.27 -17.17 -22.61
N ILE A 439 -0.42 -16.56 -21.80
CA ILE A 439 -0.70 -15.33 -21.07
C ILE A 439 0.15 -14.20 -21.64
N THR A 440 -0.45 -13.02 -21.78
CA THR A 440 0.23 -11.76 -22.13
C THR A 440 -0.16 -10.64 -21.17
N ALA A 441 0.69 -9.63 -21.13
CA ALA A 441 0.50 -8.38 -20.40
C ALA A 441 0.60 -7.20 -21.38
N SER A 442 -0.24 -6.17 -21.24
CA SER A 442 -0.15 -4.96 -22.08
C SER A 442 -0.35 -3.66 -21.30
N LEU A 443 0.44 -2.63 -21.63
CA LEU A 443 0.36 -1.28 -21.07
C LEU A 443 0.77 -0.25 -22.12
N ASP A 444 0.08 0.91 -22.17
CA ASP A 444 0.39 2.04 -23.06
C ASP A 444 0.54 1.67 -24.56
N GLY A 445 -0.14 0.61 -25.01
CA GLY A 445 -0.04 0.08 -26.38
C GLY A 445 1.11 -0.90 -26.63
N VAL A 446 2.01 -1.07 -25.65
CA VAL A 446 3.04 -2.12 -25.64
C VAL A 446 2.42 -3.42 -25.14
N THR A 447 2.67 -4.54 -25.83
CA THR A 447 2.27 -5.89 -25.42
C THR A 447 3.52 -6.74 -25.18
N SER A 448 3.47 -7.59 -24.17
CA SER A 448 4.58 -8.47 -23.80
C SER A 448 4.80 -9.62 -24.78
N ASP A 449 5.94 -10.28 -24.63
CA ASP A 449 6.10 -11.67 -25.08
C ASP A 449 5.03 -12.58 -24.46
N THR A 450 4.74 -13.71 -25.11
CA THR A 450 3.79 -14.71 -24.62
C THR A 450 4.42 -15.66 -23.61
N ALA A 451 3.86 -15.74 -22.41
CA ALA A 451 4.16 -16.84 -21.50
C ALA A 451 3.28 -18.06 -21.82
N ALA A 452 3.88 -19.23 -22.04
CA ALA A 452 3.13 -20.46 -22.34
C ALA A 452 2.63 -21.14 -21.06
N VAL A 453 1.39 -21.63 -21.08
CA VAL A 453 0.80 -22.36 -19.97
C VAL A 453 0.31 -23.72 -20.45
N THR A 454 0.76 -24.79 -19.80
CA THR A 454 0.14 -26.11 -19.88
C THR A 454 -0.74 -26.29 -18.66
N VAL A 455 -1.97 -26.76 -18.85
CA VAL A 455 -2.83 -27.20 -17.77
C VAL A 455 -2.99 -28.71 -17.85
N THR A 456 -2.69 -29.38 -16.75
CA THR A 456 -2.79 -30.84 -16.59
C THR A 456 -3.95 -31.18 -15.69
N ASP A 457 -4.70 -32.23 -16.04
CA ASP A 457 -5.67 -32.83 -15.10
C ASP A 457 -4.98 -34.01 -14.39
N PRO A 458 -4.60 -33.89 -13.09
CA PRO A 458 -3.95 -34.98 -12.40
C PRO A 458 -4.91 -36.16 -12.27
N PRO A 459 -4.45 -37.41 -12.49
CA PRO A 459 -5.33 -38.58 -12.43
C PRO A 459 -5.95 -38.72 -11.04
N PRO A 460 -7.23 -39.13 -10.94
CA PRO A 460 -7.91 -39.26 -9.65
C PRO A 460 -7.19 -40.25 -8.74
N PRO A 461 -7.14 -40.00 -7.41
CA PRO A 461 -6.39 -40.82 -6.48
C PRO A 461 -6.95 -42.24 -6.42
N THR A 462 -6.06 -43.22 -6.42
CA THR A 462 -6.42 -44.64 -6.44
C THR A 462 -6.47 -45.20 -5.02
N LEU A 463 -7.45 -46.06 -4.74
CA LEU A 463 -7.57 -46.74 -3.46
C LEU A 463 -6.38 -47.69 -3.27
N SER A 464 -5.54 -47.42 -2.28
CA SER A 464 -4.30 -48.19 -2.03
C SER A 464 -4.47 -49.26 -0.96
N SER A 465 -5.36 -49.05 0.01
CA SER A 465 -5.73 -50.07 1.01
C SER A 465 -7.11 -49.81 1.61
N LEU A 466 -7.69 -50.85 2.21
CA LEU A 466 -8.90 -50.77 3.03
C LEU A 466 -8.54 -51.22 4.45
N THR A 467 -8.93 -50.45 5.47
CA THR A 467 -8.71 -50.80 6.88
C THR A 467 -10.03 -50.84 7.64
N VAL A 468 -10.15 -51.77 8.58
CA VAL A 468 -11.32 -51.94 9.45
C VAL A 468 -10.91 -51.72 10.89
N ALA A 469 -11.65 -50.85 11.58
CA ALA A 469 -11.44 -50.50 12.98
C ALA A 469 -12.76 -50.53 13.78
N PRO A 470 -12.73 -50.89 15.07
CA PRO A 470 -11.60 -51.45 15.83
C PRO A 470 -11.14 -52.82 15.30
N ALA A 471 -9.82 -53.08 15.35
CA ALA A 471 -9.19 -54.30 14.82
C ALA A 471 -9.26 -55.52 15.77
N SER A 472 -9.97 -55.40 16.90
CA SER A 472 -10.34 -56.53 17.75
C SER A 472 -11.53 -56.14 18.61
N ILE A 473 -12.52 -57.02 18.72
CA ILE A 473 -13.75 -56.78 19.49
C ILE A 473 -14.04 -57.96 20.43
N ASN A 474 -14.44 -57.65 21.66
CA ASN A 474 -14.90 -58.63 22.65
C ASN A 474 -16.33 -58.28 23.03
N LEU A 475 -17.28 -59.18 22.74
CA LEU A 475 -18.70 -58.97 22.93
C LEU A 475 -19.32 -60.14 23.70
N SER A 476 -20.25 -59.83 24.61
CA SER A 476 -21.14 -60.85 25.16
C SER A 476 -22.19 -61.24 24.12
N THR A 477 -22.65 -62.49 24.14
CA THR A 477 -23.71 -62.96 23.23
C THR A 477 -24.94 -62.05 23.28
N GLY A 478 -25.45 -61.64 22.12
CA GLY A 478 -26.53 -60.67 21.95
C GLY A 478 -26.09 -59.20 21.89
N GLN A 479 -24.83 -58.86 22.17
CA GLN A 479 -24.31 -57.49 21.98
C GLN A 479 -23.87 -57.21 20.55
N THR A 480 -23.81 -55.93 20.21
CA THR A 480 -23.41 -55.42 18.89
C THR A 480 -22.26 -54.42 18.98
N GLN A 481 -21.40 -54.37 17.96
CA GLN A 481 -20.38 -53.33 17.79
C GLN A 481 -20.37 -52.82 16.35
N ALA A 482 -20.34 -51.51 16.17
CA ALA A 482 -20.09 -50.91 14.87
C ALA A 482 -18.59 -50.93 14.55
N LEU A 483 -18.26 -51.35 13.33
CA LEU A 483 -16.94 -51.24 12.72
C LEU A 483 -17.00 -50.15 11.65
N THR A 484 -15.88 -49.45 11.44
CA THR A 484 -15.68 -48.51 10.34
C THR A 484 -14.73 -49.11 9.33
N ALA A 485 -15.11 -49.10 8.05
CA ALA A 485 -14.20 -49.37 6.93
C ALA A 485 -13.68 -48.05 6.34
N THR A 486 -12.37 -47.85 6.39
CA THR A 486 -11.69 -46.66 5.86
C THR A 486 -10.83 -47.05 4.67
N GLY A 487 -11.09 -46.46 3.51
CA GLY A 487 -10.19 -46.52 2.36
C GLY A 487 -9.08 -45.51 2.51
N ASN A 488 -7.83 -45.92 2.26
CA ASN A 488 -6.65 -45.05 2.25
C ASN A 488 -6.12 -44.98 0.81
N TYR A 489 -5.94 -43.77 0.30
CA TYR A 489 -5.70 -43.48 -1.11
C TYR A 489 -4.24 -43.13 -1.42
N SER A 490 -3.89 -43.14 -2.71
CA SER A 490 -2.53 -42.86 -3.19
C SER A 490 -2.05 -41.41 -2.99
N ASP A 491 -2.97 -40.50 -2.66
CA ASP A 491 -2.72 -39.09 -2.29
C ASP A 491 -2.72 -38.86 -0.78
N GLU A 492 -2.61 -39.93 0.02
CA GLU A 492 -2.70 -39.95 1.48
C GLU A 492 -4.08 -39.55 2.05
N SER A 493 -5.07 -39.27 1.20
CA SER A 493 -6.45 -39.02 1.65
C SER A 493 -7.12 -40.30 2.17
N THR A 494 -8.17 -40.12 2.97
CA THR A 494 -8.96 -41.24 3.49
C THR A 494 -10.46 -40.99 3.31
N GLN A 495 -11.21 -42.05 3.02
CA GLN A 495 -12.66 -42.00 2.87
C GLN A 495 -13.33 -43.15 3.62
N ASN A 496 -14.47 -42.87 4.26
CA ASN A 496 -15.27 -43.88 4.94
C ASN A 496 -16.15 -44.63 3.93
N HIS A 497 -15.94 -45.94 3.79
CA HIS A 497 -16.68 -46.85 2.90
C HIS A 497 -17.52 -47.87 3.68
N THR A 498 -17.87 -47.59 4.94
CA THR A 498 -18.59 -48.53 5.82
C THR A 498 -19.95 -48.97 5.24
N ALA A 499 -20.63 -48.07 4.54
CA ALA A 499 -21.93 -48.34 3.91
C ALA A 499 -21.79 -49.08 2.58
N ASP A 500 -20.72 -48.81 1.82
CA ASP A 500 -20.51 -49.29 0.45
C ASP A 500 -19.69 -50.59 0.38
N ALA A 501 -18.97 -50.92 1.45
CA ALA A 501 -18.17 -52.14 1.54
C ALA A 501 -19.04 -53.39 1.78
N THR A 502 -18.63 -54.49 1.15
CA THR A 502 -19.21 -55.82 1.39
C THR A 502 -18.59 -56.43 2.65
N TRP A 503 -19.41 -56.69 3.67
CA TRP A 503 -18.95 -57.23 4.95
C TRP A 503 -19.11 -58.75 5.03
N THR A 504 -18.08 -59.45 5.52
CA THR A 504 -18.03 -60.91 5.64
C THR A 504 -17.64 -61.32 7.06
N SER A 505 -18.23 -62.42 7.55
CA SER A 505 -17.79 -63.12 8.77
C SER A 505 -17.26 -64.50 8.41
N SER A 506 -16.10 -64.88 8.96
CA SER A 506 -15.55 -66.23 8.79
C SER A 506 -16.37 -67.32 9.49
N ASN A 507 -17.22 -66.96 10.46
CA ASN A 507 -18.13 -67.88 11.11
C ASN A 507 -19.44 -67.19 11.56
N PRO A 508 -20.47 -67.13 10.69
CA PRO A 508 -21.78 -66.56 11.00
C PRO A 508 -22.52 -67.20 12.18
N SER A 509 -22.15 -68.43 12.59
CA SER A 509 -22.75 -69.05 13.79
C SER A 509 -22.20 -68.51 15.11
N VAL A 510 -21.07 -67.80 15.06
CA VAL A 510 -20.43 -67.14 16.22
C VAL A 510 -20.68 -65.63 16.19
N ALA A 511 -20.52 -64.98 15.03
CA ALA A 511 -20.83 -63.57 14.86
C ALA A 511 -21.30 -63.26 13.42
N THR A 512 -22.38 -62.49 13.30
CA THR A 512 -22.88 -61.97 12.01
C THR A 512 -22.51 -60.51 11.84
N VAL A 513 -22.33 -60.02 10.61
CA VAL A 513 -22.09 -58.61 10.30
C VAL A 513 -23.06 -58.12 9.23
N SER A 514 -23.57 -56.89 9.38
CA SER A 514 -24.41 -56.23 8.39
C SER A 514 -24.21 -54.72 8.45
N GLY A 515 -23.88 -54.06 7.32
CA GLY A 515 -23.63 -52.62 7.26
C GLY A 515 -22.58 -52.12 8.26
N GLY A 516 -21.49 -52.86 8.45
CA GLY A 516 -20.46 -52.59 9.47
C GLY A 516 -20.84 -52.94 10.91
N VAL A 517 -22.09 -53.30 11.21
CA VAL A 517 -22.51 -53.69 12.57
C VAL A 517 -22.37 -55.19 12.78
N VAL A 518 -21.46 -55.57 13.67
CA VAL A 518 -21.26 -56.96 14.13
C VAL A 518 -22.24 -57.27 15.26
N THR A 519 -22.80 -58.48 15.28
CA THR A 519 -23.66 -59.02 16.34
C THR A 519 -23.11 -60.37 16.81
N ALA A 520 -22.90 -60.53 18.11
CA ALA A 520 -22.41 -61.77 18.70
C ALA A 520 -23.54 -62.80 18.88
N VAL A 521 -23.40 -63.98 18.25
CA VAL A 521 -24.43 -65.04 18.18
C VAL A 521 -24.17 -66.17 19.17
N ALA A 522 -22.90 -66.58 19.33
CA ALA A 522 -22.51 -67.69 20.22
C ALA A 522 -21.09 -67.50 20.77
N ILE A 523 -20.72 -68.31 21.76
CA ILE A 523 -19.34 -68.34 22.29
C ILE A 523 -18.41 -68.95 21.23
N GLY A 524 -17.35 -68.22 20.87
CA GLY A 524 -16.33 -68.66 19.92
C GLY A 524 -15.47 -67.49 19.45
N ALA A 525 -14.72 -67.72 18.37
CA ALA A 525 -14.05 -66.66 17.62
C ALA A 525 -14.55 -66.65 16.17
N ALA A 526 -14.67 -65.46 15.59
CA ALA A 526 -14.89 -65.20 14.18
C ALA A 526 -14.02 -64.01 13.78
N SER A 527 -13.67 -63.91 12.51
CA SER A 527 -12.97 -62.77 11.95
C SER A 527 -13.91 -62.04 11.01
N ILE A 528 -13.96 -60.71 11.14
CA ILE A 528 -14.76 -59.85 10.27
C ILE A 528 -13.84 -59.16 9.27
N THR A 529 -14.22 -59.13 8.00
CA THR A 529 -13.55 -58.37 6.95
C THR A 529 -14.55 -57.53 6.16
N ALA A 530 -14.06 -56.42 5.62
CA ALA A 530 -14.73 -55.62 4.60
C ALA A 530 -14.01 -55.78 3.26
N SER A 531 -14.74 -55.74 2.16
CA SER A 531 -14.19 -55.68 0.81
C SER A 531 -14.83 -54.56 0.00
N PHE A 532 -14.02 -53.74 -0.66
CA PHE A 532 -14.43 -52.61 -1.48
C PHE A 532 -13.44 -52.42 -2.63
N ASP A 533 -13.96 -52.16 -3.83
CA ASP A 533 -13.19 -52.01 -5.10
C ASP A 533 -12.06 -53.03 -5.29
N GLY A 534 -12.37 -54.32 -5.09
CA GLY A 534 -11.43 -55.45 -5.23
C GLY A 534 -10.44 -55.64 -4.10
N LEU A 535 -10.27 -54.66 -3.19
CA LEU A 535 -9.44 -54.78 -2.00
C LEU A 535 -10.22 -55.39 -0.83
N THR A 536 -9.51 -56.10 0.06
CA THR A 536 -10.04 -56.67 1.30
C THR A 536 -9.24 -56.15 2.49
N SER A 537 -9.93 -55.83 3.58
CA SER A 537 -9.36 -55.22 4.77
C SER A 537 -8.50 -56.17 5.61
N ASN A 538 -7.84 -55.60 6.64
CA ASN A 538 -7.46 -56.39 7.81
C ASN A 538 -8.68 -57.08 8.43
N THR A 539 -8.43 -58.15 9.17
CA THR A 539 -9.44 -58.76 10.05
C THR A 539 -9.67 -57.92 11.30
N ALA A 540 -10.89 -57.97 11.82
CA ALA A 540 -11.31 -57.49 13.14
C ALA A 540 -11.99 -58.60 13.96
#